data_AF-A0A845E2A0-F1
#
_entry.id   AF-A0A845E2A0-F1
#
_cell.length_a   1.000
_cell.length_b   1.000
_cell.length_c   1.000
_cell.angle_alpha   90.00
_cell.angle_beta   90.00
_cell.angle_gamma   90.00
#
_symmetry.space_group_name_H-M   'P 1'
#
loop_
_entity.id
_entity.type
_entity.pdbx_description
1 polymer ?
#
loop_
_entity_poly.entity_id
_entity_poly.type
_entity_poly.pdbx_seq_one_letter_code
_entity_poly.pdbx_strand_id
1 'polypeptide(L)'
;MGIDKKFEVYIDRLCKRIRNKDVHDNIKLEIGDHLQELKEDAMRRGLSEEEAVNDALAHIGDEKVLGKQLNKTHKAPLDVQTILPVLAVSLFGLLVMYYLQFHSTITALHEMNVFNKSLVFYLAGLLLMLVVFRFDYRKLAKHSIHIYAGTLLVLSLTLLLGVRVDGIPFLNIGFAFINFTEITPYLLAVSFAGIFHAWNWKDIRKFWIGAGLLALPILLLSTTGAVAATFISLMVSIAIMSVSSASIKQVLSFTVPLSILPMARLFVQADTSTLPNTYAGLTLGDADFIGSALQSTPGLLSEVHTDFIFSYTIYTFGWLSAIIVFALIAYFIWRIISTGMNMDYSYGRLLTIGLAATFSVQFILSILINLGLSGLPSSAMPFMSFGGSHILLEMIAVGLLLSIYRRRNTVQQPIASS
;
A
#
# COMPACT_ATOMS: atom_id res chain seq x y z
N MET A 1 -0.55 -38.06 33.71
CA MET A 1 -0.31 -37.10 32.61
C MET A 1 -1.46 -37.31 31.62
N GLY A 2 -2.32 -36.31 31.38
CA GLY A 2 -3.59 -36.53 30.66
C GLY A 2 -3.39 -37.09 29.24
N ILE A 3 -4.29 -37.96 28.82
CA ILE A 3 -4.21 -38.73 27.55
C ILE A 3 -4.27 -37.78 26.34
N ASP A 4 -5.10 -36.73 26.39
CA ASP A 4 -5.16 -35.68 25.35
C ASP A 4 -3.85 -34.87 25.21
N LYS A 5 -3.02 -34.87 26.25
CA LYS A 5 -1.70 -34.19 26.23
C LYS A 5 -0.74 -34.85 25.23
N LYS A 6 -0.91 -36.14 24.90
CA LYS A 6 -0.09 -36.82 23.88
C LYS A 6 -0.35 -36.24 22.48
N PHE A 7 -1.61 -35.96 22.15
CA PHE A 7 -2.01 -35.32 20.89
C PHE A 7 -1.49 -33.88 20.82
N GLU A 8 -1.67 -33.08 21.88
CA GLU A 8 -1.14 -31.71 21.92
C GLU A 8 0.37 -31.67 21.69
N VAL A 9 1.13 -32.56 22.35
CA VAL A 9 2.59 -32.65 22.20
C VAL A 9 2.99 -33.08 20.78
N TYR A 10 2.23 -33.97 20.15
CA TYR A 10 2.46 -34.36 18.76
C TYR A 10 2.23 -33.17 17.81
N ILE A 11 1.07 -32.51 17.91
CA ILE A 11 0.67 -31.38 17.07
C ILE A 11 1.65 -30.20 17.23
N ASP A 12 2.11 -29.90 18.45
CA ASP A 12 3.08 -28.84 18.69
C ASP A 12 4.45 -29.17 18.06
N ARG A 13 4.88 -30.44 18.11
CA ARG A 13 6.10 -30.89 17.42
C ARG A 13 5.94 -30.82 15.90
N LEU A 14 4.78 -31.19 15.38
CA LEU A 14 4.43 -31.10 13.97
C LEU A 14 4.49 -29.63 13.49
N CYS A 15 3.82 -28.72 14.19
CA CYS A 15 3.80 -27.29 13.85
C CYS A 15 5.19 -26.65 13.87
N LYS A 16 6.09 -27.07 14.77
CA LYS A 16 7.49 -26.62 14.80
C LYS A 16 8.26 -26.97 13.51
N ARG A 17 7.81 -27.95 12.72
CA ARG A 17 8.40 -28.30 11.42
C ARG A 17 7.86 -27.46 10.26
N ILE A 18 6.79 -26.69 10.48
CA ILE A 18 6.13 -25.88 9.47
C ILE A 18 6.53 -24.42 9.65
N ARG A 19 7.25 -23.86 8.67
CA ARG A 19 7.74 -22.47 8.73
C ARG A 19 6.61 -21.44 8.66
N ASN A 20 5.56 -21.74 7.91
CA ASN A 20 4.45 -20.81 7.74
C ASN A 20 3.53 -20.83 8.97
N LYS A 21 3.71 -19.85 9.86
CA LYS A 21 2.89 -19.73 11.07
C LYS A 21 1.42 -19.38 10.79
N ASP A 22 1.09 -18.82 9.62
CA ASP A 22 -0.28 -18.41 9.30
C ASP A 22 -1.25 -19.59 9.16
N VAL A 23 -0.75 -20.82 9.00
CA VAL A 23 -1.56 -22.04 8.88
C VAL A 23 -1.56 -22.88 10.15
N HIS A 24 -0.79 -22.50 11.18
CA HIS A 24 -0.67 -23.32 12.39
C HIS A 24 -2.01 -23.54 13.07
N ASP A 25 -2.82 -22.49 13.24
CA ASP A 25 -4.12 -22.61 13.92
C ASP A 25 -5.05 -23.59 13.17
N ASN A 26 -5.09 -23.50 11.83
CA ASN A 26 -5.89 -24.43 11.02
C ASN A 26 -5.37 -25.87 11.11
N ILE A 27 -4.06 -26.06 11.03
CA ILE A 27 -3.44 -27.40 11.12
C ILE A 27 -3.65 -28.00 12.51
N LYS A 28 -3.57 -27.19 13.57
CA LYS A 28 -3.85 -27.65 14.93
C LYS A 28 -5.28 -28.17 15.06
N LEU A 29 -6.22 -27.46 14.44
CA LEU A 29 -7.63 -27.81 14.47
C LEU A 29 -7.89 -29.06 13.61
N GLU A 30 -7.46 -29.08 12.35
CA GLU A 30 -7.67 -30.20 11.42
C GLU A 30 -7.02 -31.51 11.91
N ILE A 31 -5.75 -31.46 12.31
CA ILE A 31 -5.05 -32.65 12.82
C ILE A 31 -5.57 -33.05 14.20
N GLY A 32 -5.99 -32.07 15.01
CA GLY A 32 -6.61 -32.33 16.31
C GLY A 32 -7.93 -33.09 16.18
N ASP A 33 -8.82 -32.61 15.30
CA ASP A 33 -10.11 -33.22 15.02
C ASP A 33 -9.92 -34.63 14.42
N HIS A 34 -9.00 -34.79 13.47
CA HIS A 34 -8.72 -36.10 12.88
C HIS A 34 -8.15 -37.10 13.90
N LEU A 35 -7.26 -36.67 14.81
CA LEU A 35 -6.76 -37.53 15.89
C LEU A 35 -7.86 -37.95 16.86
N GLN A 36 -8.81 -37.04 17.16
CA GLN A 36 -9.96 -37.38 18.00
C GLN A 36 -10.88 -38.39 17.33
N GLU A 37 -11.19 -38.20 16.05
CA GLU A 37 -12.00 -39.14 15.26
C GLU A 37 -11.37 -40.54 15.22
N LEU A 38 -10.07 -40.63 14.94
CA LEU A 38 -9.31 -41.89 14.96
C LEU A 38 -9.32 -42.56 16.34
N LYS A 39 -9.23 -41.77 17.42
CA LYS A 39 -9.32 -42.28 18.80
C LYS A 39 -10.70 -42.89 19.06
N GLU A 40 -11.77 -42.17 18.72
CA GLU A 40 -13.15 -42.65 18.92
C GLU A 40 -13.42 -43.93 18.15
N ASP A 41 -12.95 -44.03 16.91
CA ASP A 41 -13.11 -45.25 16.09
C ASP A 41 -12.30 -46.44 16.62
N ALA A 42 -11.11 -46.21 17.18
CA ALA A 42 -10.35 -47.24 17.89
C ALA A 42 -11.08 -47.71 19.16
N MET A 43 -11.66 -46.79 19.93
CA MET A 43 -12.46 -47.14 21.12
C MET A 43 -13.72 -47.93 20.76
N ARG A 44 -14.40 -47.60 19.65
CA ARG A 44 -15.55 -48.39 19.13
C ARG A 44 -15.16 -49.81 18.73
N ARG A 45 -13.92 -50.03 18.28
CA ARG A 45 -13.36 -51.36 18.01
C ARG A 45 -12.99 -52.14 19.29
N GLY A 46 -13.17 -51.55 20.46
CA GLY A 46 -12.95 -52.19 21.76
C GLY A 46 -11.56 -51.96 22.37
N LEU A 47 -10.74 -51.06 21.81
CA LEU A 47 -9.45 -50.69 22.39
C LEU A 47 -9.65 -49.85 23.66
N SER A 48 -8.74 -50.00 24.64
CA SER A 48 -8.68 -49.07 25.76
C SER A 48 -8.31 -47.66 25.28
N GLU A 49 -8.67 -46.63 26.04
CA GLU A 49 -8.41 -45.24 25.63
C GLU A 49 -6.92 -44.96 25.39
N GLU A 50 -6.02 -45.56 26.17
CA GLU A 50 -4.58 -45.41 25.98
C GLU A 50 -4.07 -46.10 24.71
N GLU A 51 -4.57 -47.30 24.42
CA GLU A 51 -4.25 -48.02 23.18
C GLU A 51 -4.82 -47.28 21.97
N ALA A 52 -6.04 -46.75 22.07
CA ALA A 52 -6.69 -45.96 21.02
C ALA A 52 -5.90 -44.69 20.66
N VAL A 53 -5.32 -44.00 21.65
CA VAL A 53 -4.46 -42.83 21.39
C VAL A 53 -3.15 -43.21 20.71
N ASN A 54 -2.53 -44.32 21.12
CA ASN A 54 -1.31 -44.78 20.48
C ASN A 54 -1.60 -45.28 19.04
N ASP A 55 -2.73 -45.93 18.81
CA ASP A 55 -3.23 -46.36 17.49
C ASP A 55 -3.47 -45.16 16.56
N ALA A 56 -4.16 -44.12 17.04
CA ALA A 56 -4.40 -42.89 16.29
C ALA A 56 -3.09 -42.18 15.88
N LEU A 57 -2.12 -42.08 16.81
CA LEU A 57 -0.80 -41.50 16.51
C LEU A 57 0.00 -42.34 15.51
N ALA A 58 -0.04 -43.67 15.63
CA ALA A 58 0.60 -44.57 14.68
C ALA A 58 -0.02 -44.45 13.29
N HIS A 59 -1.33 -44.23 13.22
CA HIS A 59 -2.05 -44.09 11.96
C HIS A 59 -1.70 -42.80 11.21
N ILE A 60 -1.58 -41.65 11.91
CA ILE A 60 -1.11 -40.39 11.31
C ILE A 60 0.38 -40.46 10.92
N GLY A 61 1.18 -41.18 11.70
CA GLY A 61 2.59 -41.43 11.42
C GLY A 61 3.55 -40.39 12.00
N ASP A 62 4.81 -40.43 11.56
CA ASP A 62 5.91 -39.63 12.14
C ASP A 62 5.76 -38.12 11.85
N GLU A 63 5.84 -37.31 12.91
CA GLU A 63 5.63 -35.86 12.82
C GLU A 63 6.68 -35.14 11.96
N LYS A 64 7.87 -35.72 11.75
CA LYS A 64 8.92 -35.13 10.91
C LYS A 64 8.62 -35.35 9.43
N VAL A 65 8.05 -36.50 9.07
CA VAL A 65 7.65 -36.80 7.69
C VAL A 65 6.46 -35.94 7.31
N LEU A 66 5.38 -36.01 8.09
CA LEU A 66 4.17 -35.22 7.87
C LEU A 66 4.49 -33.72 7.92
N GLY A 67 5.30 -33.28 8.89
CA GLY A 67 5.71 -31.88 9.01
C GLY A 67 6.49 -31.35 7.80
N LYS A 68 7.35 -32.17 7.17
CA LYS A 68 8.05 -31.80 5.92
C LYS A 68 7.06 -31.67 4.75
N GLN A 69 6.10 -32.58 4.64
CA GLN A 69 5.08 -32.54 3.59
C GLN A 69 4.20 -31.30 3.75
N LEU A 70 3.64 -31.06 4.94
CA LEU A 70 2.82 -29.89 5.24
C LEU A 70 3.60 -28.58 5.07
N ASN A 71 4.89 -28.53 5.43
CA ASN A 71 5.73 -27.36 5.20
C ASN A 71 5.92 -27.06 3.69
N LYS A 72 5.99 -28.09 2.84
CA LYS A 72 6.07 -27.93 1.38
C LYS A 72 4.73 -27.44 0.83
N THR A 73 3.62 -28.03 1.27
CA THR A 73 2.26 -27.69 0.83
C THR A 73 1.85 -26.28 1.24
N HIS A 74 2.14 -25.89 2.48
CA HIS A 74 1.74 -24.58 3.03
C HIS A 74 2.84 -23.52 3.00
N LYS A 75 3.77 -23.60 2.04
CA LYS A 75 4.84 -22.60 1.90
C LYS A 75 4.25 -21.22 1.63
N ALA A 76 4.59 -20.23 2.46
CA ALA A 76 4.18 -18.85 2.25
C ALA A 76 4.76 -18.31 0.93
N PRO A 77 3.92 -17.94 -0.06
CA PRO A 77 4.42 -17.41 -1.31
C PRO A 77 4.95 -15.98 -1.13
N LEU A 78 5.99 -15.63 -1.88
CA LEU A 78 6.51 -14.27 -2.00
C LEU A 78 6.13 -13.74 -3.38
N ASP A 79 5.49 -12.57 -3.46
CA ASP A 79 5.14 -11.96 -4.75
C ASP A 79 6.35 -11.27 -5.36
N VAL A 80 7.22 -12.06 -5.99
CA VAL A 80 8.44 -11.56 -6.63
C VAL A 80 8.11 -10.53 -7.73
N GLN A 81 6.97 -10.73 -8.40
CA GLN A 81 6.51 -9.84 -9.48
C GLN A 81 6.12 -8.45 -8.96
N THR A 82 5.73 -8.32 -7.69
CA THR A 82 5.43 -7.02 -7.07
C THR A 82 6.65 -6.41 -6.40
N ILE A 83 7.46 -7.19 -5.69
CA ILE A 83 8.60 -6.66 -4.93
C ILE A 83 9.77 -6.23 -5.83
N LEU A 84 10.02 -6.93 -6.93
CA LEU A 84 11.19 -6.67 -7.79
C LEU A 84 11.12 -5.28 -8.46
N PRO A 85 9.99 -4.86 -9.08
CA PRO A 85 9.85 -3.50 -9.60
C PRO A 85 10.03 -2.44 -8.52
N VAL A 86 9.46 -2.63 -7.32
CA VAL A 86 9.58 -1.69 -6.20
C VAL A 86 11.03 -1.49 -5.81
N LEU A 87 11.80 -2.58 -5.64
CA LEU A 87 13.21 -2.51 -5.27
C LEU A 87 14.07 -1.87 -6.38
N ALA A 88 13.80 -2.21 -7.64
CA ALA A 88 14.52 -1.65 -8.78
C ALA A 88 14.28 -0.13 -8.91
N VAL A 89 13.03 0.31 -8.83
CA VAL A 89 12.67 1.74 -8.89
C VAL A 89 13.21 2.48 -7.67
N SER A 90 13.16 1.89 -6.47
CA SER A 90 13.71 2.50 -5.25
C SER A 90 15.23 2.70 -5.35
N LEU A 91 15.95 1.71 -5.87
CA LEU A 91 17.39 1.81 -6.08
C LEU A 91 17.72 2.89 -7.13
N PHE A 92 16.92 2.99 -8.19
CA PHE A 92 17.06 4.04 -9.19
C PHE A 92 16.73 5.42 -8.60
N GLY A 93 15.69 5.55 -7.78
CA GLY A 93 15.37 6.79 -7.05
C GLY A 93 16.53 7.22 -6.14
N LEU A 94 17.14 6.27 -5.43
CA LEU A 94 18.33 6.54 -4.62
C LEU A 94 19.54 6.97 -5.47
N LEU A 95 19.71 6.39 -6.66
CA LEU A 95 20.71 6.82 -7.64
C LEU A 95 20.46 8.26 -8.09
N VAL A 96 19.21 8.63 -8.38
CA VAL A 96 18.84 10.02 -8.71
C VAL A 96 19.19 10.97 -7.56
N MET A 97 18.89 10.59 -6.30
CA MET A 97 19.26 11.38 -5.13
C MET A 97 20.77 11.55 -4.96
N TYR A 98 21.54 10.52 -5.30
CA TYR A 98 23.01 10.59 -5.30
C TYR A 98 23.51 11.63 -6.31
N TYR A 99 23.00 11.61 -7.54
CA TYR A 99 23.37 12.60 -8.56
C TYR A 99 22.94 14.01 -8.17
N LEU A 100 21.73 14.18 -7.62
CA LEU A 100 21.26 15.46 -7.10
C LEU A 100 22.15 16.01 -5.98
N GLN A 101 22.58 15.17 -5.03
CA GLN A 101 23.41 15.58 -3.90
C GLN A 101 24.85 15.93 -4.29
N PHE A 102 25.43 15.22 -5.25
CA PHE A 102 26.89 15.27 -5.50
C PHE A 102 27.28 15.89 -6.85
N HIS A 103 26.34 16.02 -7.79
CA HIS A 103 26.63 16.47 -9.16
C HIS A 103 25.73 17.63 -9.61
N SER A 104 24.70 17.99 -8.86
CA SER A 104 23.92 19.20 -9.18
C SER A 104 24.74 20.46 -8.87
N THR A 105 24.36 21.58 -9.47
CA THR A 105 24.92 22.90 -9.13
C THR A 105 24.10 23.61 -8.05
N ILE A 106 23.04 22.96 -7.53
CA ILE A 106 22.08 23.55 -6.59
C ILE A 106 22.62 23.38 -5.16
N THR A 107 23.19 24.45 -4.60
CA THR A 107 23.82 24.45 -3.26
C THR A 107 22.84 24.03 -2.16
N ALA A 108 21.57 24.44 -2.23
CA ALA A 108 20.55 24.08 -1.26
C ALA A 108 20.37 22.55 -1.11
N LEU A 109 20.47 21.79 -2.21
CA LEU A 109 20.37 20.32 -2.16
C LEU A 109 21.56 19.70 -1.42
N HIS A 110 22.75 20.27 -1.59
CA HIS A 110 23.97 19.80 -0.91
C HIS A 110 23.84 19.96 0.61
N GLU A 111 23.37 21.12 1.06
CA GLU A 111 23.13 21.42 2.48
C GLU A 111 22.02 20.54 3.08
N MET A 112 20.99 20.22 2.28
CA MET A 112 19.89 19.36 2.70
C MET A 112 20.29 17.90 2.93
N ASN A 113 21.44 17.45 2.40
CA ASN A 113 21.90 16.06 2.48
C ASN A 113 20.85 15.06 1.94
N VAL A 114 20.27 15.36 0.77
CA VAL A 114 19.12 14.64 0.21
C VAL A 114 19.41 13.15 0.02
N PHE A 115 20.61 12.79 -0.47
CA PHE A 115 21.00 11.39 -0.62
C PHE A 115 21.05 10.65 0.72
N ASN A 116 21.77 11.19 1.71
CA ASN A 116 21.96 10.54 3.02
C ASN A 116 20.61 10.34 3.72
N LYS A 117 19.73 11.35 3.68
CA LYS A 117 18.38 11.25 4.23
C LYS A 117 17.54 10.21 3.49
N SER A 118 17.52 10.23 2.16
CA SER A 118 16.81 9.22 1.36
C SER A 118 17.30 7.81 1.67
N LEU A 119 18.61 7.59 1.74
CA LEU A 119 19.19 6.29 2.09
C LEU A 119 18.63 5.76 3.42
N VAL A 120 18.61 6.60 4.46
CA VAL A 120 18.04 6.23 5.77
C VAL A 120 16.56 5.88 5.65
N PHE A 121 15.76 6.68 4.91
CA PHE A 121 14.34 6.42 4.73
C PHE A 121 14.04 5.16 3.90
N TYR A 122 14.82 4.87 2.85
CA TYR A 122 14.69 3.62 2.09
C TYR A 122 15.04 2.41 2.95
N LEU A 123 16.12 2.46 3.75
CA LEU A 123 16.50 1.37 4.65
C LEU A 123 15.46 1.13 5.76
N ALA A 124 15.00 2.20 6.39
CA ALA A 124 13.92 2.14 7.38
C ALA A 124 12.60 1.65 6.76
N GLY A 125 12.28 2.12 5.55
CA GLY A 125 11.11 1.70 4.79
C GLY A 125 11.17 0.21 4.44
N LEU A 126 12.31 -0.29 3.97
CA LEU A 126 12.52 -1.71 3.69
C LEU A 126 12.30 -2.57 4.95
N LEU A 127 12.82 -2.14 6.09
CA LEU A 127 12.59 -2.81 7.37
C LEU A 127 11.09 -2.84 7.72
N LEU A 128 10.39 -1.70 7.59
CA LEU A 128 8.95 -1.63 7.83
C LEU A 128 8.16 -2.50 6.86
N MET A 129 8.51 -2.52 5.57
CA MET A 129 7.90 -3.40 4.57
C MET A 129 8.02 -4.87 5.00
N LEU A 130 9.18 -5.31 5.47
CA LEU A 130 9.39 -6.68 5.94
C LEU A 130 8.59 -7.01 7.20
N VAL A 131 8.48 -6.06 8.14
CA VAL A 131 7.66 -6.20 9.35
C VAL A 131 6.18 -6.30 8.99
N VAL A 132 5.67 -5.41 8.15
CA VAL A 132 4.26 -5.35 7.74
C VAL A 132 3.89 -6.54 6.84
N PHE A 133 4.81 -7.03 6.00
CA PHE A 133 4.63 -8.26 5.24
C PHE A 133 4.37 -9.49 6.14
N ARG A 134 4.96 -9.52 7.34
CA ARG A 134 4.71 -10.58 8.33
C ARG A 134 3.38 -10.38 9.06
N PHE A 135 2.96 -9.14 9.29
CA PHE A 135 1.71 -8.80 9.95
C PHE A 135 0.50 -9.35 9.17
N ASP A 136 -0.56 -9.77 9.86
CA ASP A 136 -1.80 -10.25 9.23
C ASP A 136 -2.75 -9.09 8.96
N TYR A 137 -2.82 -8.66 7.70
CA TYR A 137 -3.64 -7.53 7.27
C TYR A 137 -5.12 -7.66 7.65
N ARG A 138 -5.65 -8.89 7.79
CA ARG A 138 -7.07 -9.12 8.15
C ARG A 138 -7.42 -8.52 9.51
N LYS A 139 -6.44 -8.39 10.41
CA LYS A 139 -6.62 -7.75 11.73
C LYS A 139 -6.94 -6.26 11.64
N LEU A 140 -6.67 -5.61 10.51
CA LEU A 140 -7.01 -4.20 10.29
C LEU A 140 -8.51 -4.01 10.04
N ALA A 141 -9.21 -5.00 9.48
CA ALA A 141 -10.63 -4.89 9.15
C ALA A 141 -11.48 -4.50 10.36
N LYS A 142 -11.22 -5.12 11.52
CA LYS A 142 -11.94 -4.80 12.78
C LYS A 142 -11.60 -3.43 13.36
N HIS A 143 -10.49 -2.82 12.95
CA HIS A 143 -10.06 -1.50 13.42
C HIS A 143 -10.34 -0.39 12.40
N SER A 144 -10.93 -0.69 11.24
CA SER A 144 -11.10 0.27 10.15
C SER A 144 -11.88 1.54 10.55
N ILE A 145 -12.89 1.43 11.41
CA ILE A 145 -13.61 2.62 11.91
C ILE A 145 -12.76 3.48 12.86
N HIS A 146 -11.88 2.87 13.65
CA HIS A 146 -10.96 3.58 14.53
C HIS A 146 -9.86 4.28 13.71
N ILE A 147 -9.36 3.61 12.66
CA ILE A 147 -8.41 4.21 11.71
C ILE A 147 -9.06 5.40 11.00
N TYR A 148 -10.33 5.27 10.58
CA TYR A 148 -11.09 6.38 9.99
C TYR A 148 -11.21 7.57 10.96
N ALA A 149 -11.72 7.32 12.17
CA ALA A 149 -11.91 8.37 13.17
C ALA A 149 -10.59 9.05 13.55
N GLY A 150 -9.51 8.27 13.71
CA GLY A 150 -8.16 8.79 13.94
C GLY A 150 -7.65 9.63 12.78
N THR A 151 -7.91 9.22 11.53
CA THR A 151 -7.54 10.00 10.32
C THR A 151 -8.24 11.35 10.32
N LEU A 152 -9.56 11.38 10.59
CA LEU A 152 -10.32 12.63 10.66
C LEU A 152 -9.85 13.53 11.82
N LEU A 153 -9.57 12.94 12.98
CA LEU A 153 -9.07 13.67 14.13
C LEU A 153 -7.72 14.32 13.83
N VAL A 154 -6.76 13.56 13.29
CA VAL A 154 -5.43 14.07 12.96
C VAL A 154 -5.50 15.10 11.84
N LEU A 155 -6.35 14.90 10.83
CA LEU A 155 -6.55 15.89 9.77
C LEU A 155 -7.15 17.19 10.32
N SER A 156 -8.11 17.10 11.24
CA SER A 156 -8.70 18.26 11.92
C SER A 156 -7.67 18.97 12.81
N LEU A 157 -6.85 18.24 13.57
CA LEU A 157 -5.75 18.81 14.35
C LEU A 157 -4.72 19.48 13.44
N THR A 158 -4.41 18.89 12.29
CA THR A 158 -3.50 19.47 11.30
C THR A 158 -4.05 20.77 10.73
N LEU A 159 -5.37 20.87 10.51
CA LEU A 159 -6.02 22.10 10.08
C LEU A 159 -5.98 23.21 11.14
N LEU A 160 -6.11 22.86 12.42
CA LEU A 160 -6.20 23.82 13.52
C LEU A 160 -4.82 24.26 14.04
N LEU A 161 -3.85 23.34 14.08
CA LEU A 161 -2.55 23.52 14.74
C LEU A 161 -1.36 23.44 13.78
N GLY A 162 -1.60 23.07 12.52
CA GLY A 162 -0.54 22.85 11.53
C GLY A 162 0.15 24.14 11.12
N VAL A 163 1.47 24.10 11.05
CA VAL A 163 2.28 25.18 10.48
C VAL A 163 2.25 25.03 8.96
N ARG A 164 1.90 26.10 8.23
CA ARG A 164 1.83 26.05 6.77
C ARG A 164 3.20 26.20 6.14
N VAL A 165 3.55 25.25 5.27
CA VAL A 165 4.72 25.27 4.38
C VAL A 165 4.17 25.21 2.96
N ASP A 166 4.44 26.22 2.14
CA ASP A 166 3.88 26.37 0.79
C ASP A 166 2.35 26.24 0.71
N GLY A 167 1.69 26.76 1.75
CA GLY A 167 0.23 26.71 1.89
C GLY A 167 -0.31 25.38 2.42
N ILE A 168 0.49 24.32 2.53
CA ILE A 168 0.10 23.00 3.05
C ILE A 168 0.40 22.91 4.55
N PRO A 169 -0.54 22.44 5.41
CA PRO A 169 -0.31 22.35 6.85
C PRO A 169 0.51 21.11 7.24
N PHE A 170 1.59 21.33 7.99
CA PHE A 170 2.40 20.30 8.64
C PHE A 170 2.17 20.33 10.15
N LEU A 171 1.90 19.17 10.74
CA LEU A 171 1.70 19.06 12.17
C LEU A 171 3.04 18.81 12.87
N ASN A 172 3.35 19.63 13.87
CA ASN A 172 4.52 19.43 14.73
C ASN A 172 4.19 18.37 15.80
N ILE A 173 4.92 17.26 15.80
CA ILE A 173 4.79 16.18 16.79
C ILE A 173 5.92 16.19 17.85
N GLY A 174 6.66 17.30 17.95
CA GLY A 174 7.74 17.53 18.91
C GLY A 174 9.14 17.32 18.32
N PHE A 175 9.36 16.20 17.64
CA PHE A 175 10.66 15.86 17.02
C PHE A 175 10.66 15.91 15.49
N ALA A 176 9.49 16.09 14.87
CA ALA A 176 9.33 16.17 13.42
C ALA A 176 8.10 17.00 13.05
N PHE A 177 8.14 17.57 11.84
CA PHE A 177 6.98 18.13 11.15
C PHE A 177 6.48 17.11 10.14
N ILE A 178 5.21 16.71 10.24
CA ILE A 178 4.63 15.67 9.39
C ILE A 178 3.49 16.26 8.56
N ASN A 179 3.55 16.05 7.25
CA ASN A 179 2.44 16.33 6.34
C ASN A 179 1.41 15.18 6.40
N PHE A 180 0.40 15.30 7.27
CA PHE A 180 -0.67 14.29 7.37
C PHE A 180 -1.61 14.27 6.16
N THR A 181 -1.60 15.30 5.31
CA THR A 181 -2.43 15.30 4.09
C THR A 181 -1.97 14.24 3.10
N GLU A 182 -0.66 13.99 2.96
CA GLU A 182 -0.10 12.93 2.12
C GLU A 182 -0.33 11.52 2.67
N ILE A 183 -0.46 11.39 3.99
CA ILE A 183 -0.72 10.10 4.67
C ILE A 183 -2.17 9.68 4.50
N THR A 184 -3.07 10.67 4.41
CA THR A 184 -4.52 10.48 4.44
C THR A 184 -5.03 9.49 3.39
N PRO A 185 -4.66 9.55 2.10
CA PRO A 185 -5.15 8.60 1.10
C PRO A 185 -4.88 7.12 1.44
N TYR A 186 -3.70 6.80 2.00
CA TYR A 186 -3.36 5.44 2.41
C TYR A 186 -4.21 4.98 3.59
N LEU A 187 -4.40 5.83 4.60
CA LEU A 187 -5.25 5.52 5.75
C LEU A 187 -6.71 5.35 5.33
N LEU A 188 -7.19 6.19 4.41
CA LEU A 188 -8.52 6.08 3.82
C LEU A 188 -8.68 4.76 3.06
N ALA A 189 -7.68 4.33 2.29
CA ALA A 189 -7.73 3.01 1.64
C ALA A 189 -7.92 1.87 2.67
N VAL A 190 -7.20 1.89 3.79
CA VAL A 190 -7.35 0.89 4.88
C VAL A 190 -8.70 0.98 5.56
N SER A 191 -9.16 2.19 5.89
CA SER A 191 -10.41 2.36 6.61
C SER A 191 -11.63 2.08 5.74
N PHE A 192 -11.67 2.62 4.52
CA PHE A 192 -12.78 2.44 3.59
C PHE A 192 -12.87 0.99 3.15
N ALA A 193 -11.77 0.29 2.92
CA ALA A 193 -11.83 -1.14 2.64
C ALA A 193 -12.58 -1.91 3.72
N GLY A 194 -12.32 -1.64 5.01
CA GLY A 194 -12.98 -2.38 6.09
C GLY A 194 -14.37 -1.88 6.43
N ILE A 195 -14.67 -0.59 6.22
CA ILE A 195 -16.03 -0.08 6.35
C ILE A 195 -16.92 -0.64 5.22
N PHE A 196 -16.39 -0.70 4.00
CA PHE A 196 -17.19 -0.99 2.81
C PHE A 196 -17.14 -2.44 2.30
N HIS A 197 -16.35 -3.34 2.91
CA HIS A 197 -16.23 -4.75 2.45
C HIS A 197 -17.53 -5.56 2.45
N ALA A 198 -18.53 -5.16 3.24
CA ALA A 198 -19.85 -5.79 3.29
C ALA A 198 -20.98 -4.74 3.20
N TRP A 199 -20.72 -3.60 2.56
CA TRP A 199 -21.69 -2.52 2.47
C TRP A 199 -22.78 -2.80 1.43
N ASN A 200 -24.02 -2.39 1.74
CA ASN A 200 -25.14 -2.50 0.81
C ASN A 200 -25.55 -1.10 0.34
N TRP A 201 -25.05 -0.70 -0.83
CA TRP A 201 -25.37 0.59 -1.44
C TRP A 201 -26.82 0.72 -1.91
N LYS A 202 -27.58 -0.37 -2.03
CA LYS A 202 -28.99 -0.33 -2.45
C LYS A 202 -29.92 0.18 -1.34
N ASP A 203 -29.51 0.08 -0.08
CA ASP A 203 -30.24 0.66 1.04
C ASP A 203 -29.99 2.17 1.07
N ILE A 204 -31.07 2.96 0.94
CA ILE A 204 -30.98 4.43 0.86
C ILE A 204 -30.35 5.06 2.10
N ARG A 205 -30.55 4.50 3.30
CA ARG A 205 -29.93 5.02 4.53
C ARG A 205 -28.44 4.75 4.51
N LYS A 206 -28.04 3.54 4.13
CA LYS A 206 -26.63 3.17 3.98
C LYS A 206 -25.94 3.93 2.85
N PHE A 207 -26.67 4.28 1.79
CA PHE A 207 -26.16 5.14 0.73
C PHE A 207 -25.77 6.52 1.29
N TRP A 208 -26.67 7.20 1.98
CA TRP A 208 -26.38 8.54 2.53
C TRP A 208 -25.30 8.52 3.62
N ILE A 209 -25.30 7.52 4.50
CA ILE A 209 -24.24 7.33 5.50
C ILE A 209 -22.89 7.09 4.80
N GLY A 210 -22.86 6.18 3.82
CA GLY A 210 -21.64 5.87 3.07
C GLY A 210 -21.11 7.08 2.29
N ALA A 211 -21.99 7.82 1.62
CA ALA A 211 -21.64 9.04 0.92
C ALA A 211 -21.08 10.10 1.88
N GLY A 212 -21.68 10.28 3.06
CA GLY A 212 -21.15 11.18 4.09
C GLY A 212 -19.78 10.77 4.61
N LEU A 213 -19.56 9.47 4.86
CA LEU A 213 -18.27 8.93 5.30
C LEU A 213 -17.15 9.15 4.26
N LEU A 214 -17.46 8.95 2.99
CA LEU A 214 -16.52 9.21 1.89
C LEU A 214 -16.29 10.71 1.67
N ALA A 215 -17.33 11.54 1.77
CA ALA A 215 -17.28 12.98 1.52
C ALA A 215 -16.49 13.76 2.56
N LEU A 216 -16.67 13.43 3.85
CA LEU A 216 -16.10 14.19 4.96
C LEU A 216 -14.57 14.42 4.87
N PRO A 217 -13.71 13.40 4.66
CA PRO A 217 -12.28 13.65 4.54
C PRO A 217 -11.91 14.44 3.28
N ILE A 218 -12.67 14.32 2.18
CA ILE A 218 -12.44 15.07 0.94
C ILE A 218 -12.73 16.56 1.17
N LEU A 219 -13.82 16.87 1.86
CA LEU A 219 -14.18 18.24 2.23
C LEU A 219 -13.13 18.86 3.16
N LEU A 220 -12.65 18.12 4.16
CA LEU A 220 -11.58 18.58 5.04
C LEU A 220 -10.28 18.83 4.27
N LEU A 221 -9.84 17.89 3.43
CA LEU A 221 -8.63 18.03 2.60
C LEU A 221 -8.73 19.24 1.66
N SER A 222 -9.91 19.50 1.09
CA SER A 222 -10.14 20.65 0.21
C SER A 222 -9.89 22.02 0.87
N THR A 223 -9.81 22.07 2.21
CA THR A 223 -9.47 23.29 2.97
C THR A 223 -7.97 23.43 3.28
N THR A 224 -7.18 22.37 3.10
CA THR A 224 -5.75 22.33 3.44
C THR A 224 -4.83 22.94 2.37
N GLY A 225 -5.32 23.17 1.15
CA GLY A 225 -4.47 23.52 0.00
C GLY A 225 -3.77 22.31 -0.64
N ALA A 226 -3.81 21.12 0.00
CA ALA A 226 -3.25 19.88 -0.54
C ALA A 226 -4.16 19.28 -1.63
N VAL A 227 -4.19 19.92 -2.80
CA VAL A 227 -5.09 19.54 -3.89
C VAL A 227 -4.76 18.13 -4.42
N ALA A 228 -3.49 17.77 -4.59
CA ALA A 228 -3.09 16.43 -5.03
C ALA A 228 -3.62 15.33 -4.08
N ALA A 229 -3.42 15.49 -2.77
CA ALA A 229 -3.95 14.57 -1.75
C ALA A 229 -5.50 14.47 -1.78
N THR A 230 -6.17 15.58 -2.06
CA THR A 230 -7.64 15.63 -2.22
C THR A 230 -8.09 14.80 -3.42
N PHE A 231 -7.41 14.94 -4.56
CA PHE A 231 -7.68 14.16 -5.77
C PHE A 231 -7.44 12.67 -5.57
N ILE A 232 -6.29 12.32 -4.98
CA ILE A 232 -5.95 10.93 -4.68
C ILE A 232 -7.04 10.33 -3.77
N SER A 233 -7.44 11.04 -2.71
CA SER A 233 -8.51 10.58 -1.80
C SER A 233 -9.87 10.42 -2.48
N LEU A 234 -10.23 11.32 -3.40
CA LEU A 234 -11.44 11.20 -4.21
C LEU A 234 -11.39 9.97 -5.12
N MET A 235 -10.26 9.73 -5.80
CA MET A 235 -10.09 8.56 -6.67
C MET A 235 -10.07 7.24 -5.88
N VAL A 236 -9.46 7.21 -4.69
CA VAL A 236 -9.54 6.08 -3.76
C VAL A 236 -11.00 5.79 -3.39
N SER A 237 -11.78 6.85 -3.09
CA SER A 237 -13.20 6.72 -2.76
C SER A 237 -14.00 6.14 -3.93
N ILE A 238 -13.78 6.64 -5.14
CA ILE A 238 -14.43 6.12 -6.37
C ILE A 238 -14.06 4.67 -6.62
N ALA A 239 -12.79 4.30 -6.51
CA ALA A 239 -12.32 2.94 -6.74
C ALA A 239 -12.96 1.96 -5.75
N ILE A 240 -12.99 2.30 -4.45
CA ILE A 240 -13.61 1.47 -3.43
C ILE A 240 -15.12 1.38 -3.62
N MET A 241 -15.79 2.48 -3.90
CA MET A 241 -17.23 2.50 -4.13
C MET A 241 -17.61 1.64 -5.35
N SER A 242 -16.82 1.71 -6.42
CA SER A 242 -17.02 0.91 -7.65
C SER A 242 -16.85 -0.60 -7.39
N VAL A 243 -15.86 -1.01 -6.60
CA VAL A 243 -15.59 -2.44 -6.33
C VAL A 243 -16.47 -2.99 -5.19
N SER A 244 -17.03 -2.13 -4.33
CA SER A 244 -17.98 -2.51 -3.27
C SER A 244 -19.43 -2.60 -3.75
N SER A 245 -19.66 -2.77 -5.06
CA SER A 245 -20.98 -3.00 -5.67
C SER A 245 -21.94 -1.80 -5.67
N ALA A 246 -21.43 -0.57 -5.60
CA ALA A 246 -22.24 0.60 -5.91
C ALA A 246 -22.56 0.66 -7.40
N SER A 247 -23.74 1.15 -7.76
CA SER A 247 -24.09 1.39 -9.16
C SER A 247 -23.37 2.61 -9.73
N ILE A 248 -23.14 2.65 -11.04
CA ILE A 248 -22.51 3.81 -11.70
C ILE A 248 -23.23 5.14 -11.41
N LYS A 249 -24.58 5.11 -11.31
CA LYS A 249 -25.38 6.29 -10.96
C LYS A 249 -25.05 6.82 -9.56
N GLN A 250 -24.81 5.92 -8.60
CA GLN A 250 -24.44 6.29 -7.23
C GLN A 250 -23.01 6.82 -7.16
N VAL A 251 -22.09 6.20 -7.91
CA VAL A 251 -20.71 6.70 -8.01
C VAL A 251 -20.70 8.12 -8.59
N LEU A 252 -21.47 8.36 -9.66
CA LEU A 252 -21.59 9.68 -10.27
C LEU A 252 -22.28 10.70 -9.35
N SER A 253 -23.36 10.32 -8.65
CA SER A 253 -24.05 11.23 -7.74
C SER A 253 -23.20 11.64 -6.53
N PHE A 254 -22.28 10.77 -6.09
CA PHE A 254 -21.26 11.09 -5.08
C PHE A 254 -20.13 11.95 -5.65
N THR A 255 -19.60 11.59 -6.82
CA THR A 255 -18.36 12.17 -7.35
C THR A 255 -18.57 13.58 -7.91
N VAL A 256 -19.65 13.81 -8.66
CA VAL A 256 -19.88 15.07 -9.37
C VAL A 256 -19.96 16.26 -8.42
N PRO A 257 -20.70 16.21 -7.28
CA PRO A 257 -20.71 17.33 -6.34
C PRO A 257 -19.36 17.56 -5.67
N LEU A 258 -18.64 16.48 -5.33
CA LEU A 258 -17.38 16.57 -4.59
C LEU A 258 -16.19 16.99 -5.44
N SER A 259 -16.27 16.88 -6.77
CA SER A 259 -15.23 17.37 -7.67
C SER A 259 -15.27 18.89 -7.88
N ILE A 260 -16.42 19.55 -7.61
CA ILE A 260 -16.59 20.99 -7.85
C ILE A 260 -15.56 21.83 -7.07
N LEU A 261 -15.42 21.59 -5.77
CA LEU A 261 -14.54 22.40 -4.92
C LEU A 261 -13.04 22.18 -5.26
N PRO A 262 -12.53 20.94 -5.38
CA PRO A 262 -11.17 20.70 -5.86
C PRO A 262 -10.92 21.29 -7.25
N MET A 263 -11.87 21.21 -8.19
CA MET A 263 -11.73 21.84 -9.50
C MET A 263 -11.63 23.36 -9.39
N ALA A 264 -12.48 23.99 -8.61
CA ALA A 264 -12.45 25.44 -8.43
C ALA A 264 -11.09 25.89 -7.84
N ARG A 265 -10.54 25.13 -6.89
CA ARG A 265 -9.20 25.39 -6.32
C ARG A 265 -8.11 25.27 -7.37
N LEU A 266 -8.17 24.26 -8.23
CA LEU A 266 -7.24 24.12 -9.34
C LEU A 266 -7.28 25.29 -10.30
N PHE A 267 -8.47 25.75 -10.67
CA PHE A 267 -8.60 26.89 -11.58
C PHE A 267 -7.95 28.15 -10.99
N VAL A 268 -8.17 28.41 -9.70
CA VAL A 268 -7.52 29.54 -9.00
C VAL A 268 -5.99 29.36 -8.97
N GLN A 269 -5.51 28.14 -8.73
CA GLN A 269 -4.08 27.85 -8.69
C GLN A 269 -3.44 28.00 -10.09
N ALA A 270 -4.09 27.51 -11.14
CA ALA A 270 -3.62 27.62 -12.52
C ALA A 270 -3.54 29.08 -13.00
N ASP A 271 -4.50 29.91 -12.60
CA ASP A 271 -4.57 31.33 -12.98
C ASP A 271 -3.53 32.19 -12.24
N THR A 272 -3.15 31.78 -11.02
CA THR A 272 -2.11 32.45 -10.22
C THR A 272 -0.70 31.94 -10.52
N SER A 273 -0.57 30.72 -11.05
CA SER A 273 0.70 30.11 -11.39
C SER A 273 1.16 30.55 -12.78
N THR A 274 1.81 31.71 -12.87
CA THR A 274 2.56 32.12 -14.07
C THR A 274 3.83 31.28 -14.33
N LEU A 275 4.13 30.34 -13.43
CA LEU A 275 5.41 29.61 -13.36
C LEU A 275 5.46 28.20 -13.98
N PRO A 276 4.44 27.31 -14.03
CA PRO A 276 4.66 25.93 -14.51
C PRO A 276 4.81 25.80 -16.04
N ASN A 277 4.12 26.67 -16.79
CA ASN A 277 4.04 26.56 -18.26
C ASN A 277 5.33 26.96 -18.99
N THR A 278 6.25 27.67 -18.33
CA THR A 278 7.49 28.15 -18.96
C THR A 278 8.65 27.14 -18.83
N TYR A 279 8.60 26.19 -17.90
CA TYR A 279 9.78 25.36 -17.56
C TYR A 279 9.66 23.90 -18.03
N ALA A 280 8.47 23.30 -18.07
CA ALA A 280 8.31 21.89 -18.46
C ALA A 280 8.36 21.64 -19.98
N GLY A 281 7.85 22.59 -20.78
CA GLY A 281 7.76 22.43 -22.23
C GLY A 281 9.03 22.76 -23.03
N LEU A 282 9.96 23.52 -22.43
CA LEU A 282 11.14 24.04 -23.14
C LEU A 282 12.44 23.25 -22.89
N THR A 283 12.53 22.37 -21.88
CA THR A 283 13.79 21.68 -21.52
C THR A 283 13.82 20.17 -21.84
N LEU A 284 12.67 19.54 -22.10
CA LEU A 284 12.61 18.09 -22.40
C LEU A 284 12.89 17.75 -23.86
N GLY A 285 12.62 18.67 -24.78
CA GLY A 285 12.84 18.48 -26.22
C GLY A 285 14.31 18.35 -26.61
N ASP A 286 15.20 18.93 -25.80
CA ASP A 286 16.66 18.91 -26.02
C ASP A 286 17.35 17.73 -25.30
N ALA A 287 16.60 16.89 -24.58
CA ALA A 287 17.17 15.79 -23.82
C ALA A 287 17.57 14.61 -24.72
N ASP A 288 18.77 14.08 -24.49
CA ASP A 288 19.30 12.94 -25.23
C ASP A 288 18.47 11.66 -24.99
N PHE A 289 18.48 10.76 -25.97
CA PHE A 289 17.86 9.44 -25.79
C PHE A 289 18.58 8.60 -24.73
N ILE A 290 19.92 8.67 -24.71
CA ILE A 290 20.80 8.12 -23.66
C ILE A 290 21.50 9.31 -23.03
N GLY A 291 21.26 9.54 -21.74
CA GLY A 291 21.78 10.72 -21.06
C GLY A 291 23.30 10.67 -20.91
N SER A 292 23.92 11.83 -21.03
CA SER A 292 25.29 12.06 -20.58
C SER A 292 25.21 12.58 -19.14
N ALA A 293 25.38 11.70 -18.16
CA ALA A 293 25.25 11.98 -16.72
C ALA A 293 26.22 13.05 -16.15
N LEU A 294 26.91 13.80 -17.02
CA LEU A 294 27.87 14.87 -16.77
C LEU A 294 27.29 16.28 -17.01
N GLN A 295 26.08 16.41 -17.56
CA GLN A 295 25.49 17.74 -17.79
C GLN A 295 24.98 18.36 -16.49
N SER A 296 25.43 19.58 -16.20
CA SER A 296 24.99 20.36 -15.05
C SER A 296 23.48 20.59 -15.12
N THR A 297 22.77 20.25 -14.05
CA THR A 297 21.33 20.50 -13.92
C THR A 297 21.06 21.98 -14.16
N PRO A 298 20.10 22.35 -15.03
CA PRO A 298 19.68 23.73 -15.15
C PRO A 298 19.20 24.18 -13.76
N GLY A 299 19.83 25.21 -13.19
CA GLY A 299 19.44 25.78 -11.87
C GLY A 299 18.05 26.41 -11.85
N LEU A 300 17.23 26.16 -12.88
CA LEU A 300 15.89 26.67 -13.10
C LEU A 300 14.79 25.80 -12.49
N LEU A 301 15.06 24.51 -12.20
CA LEU A 301 14.05 23.62 -11.64
C LEU A 301 14.13 23.63 -10.11
N SER A 302 13.34 24.49 -9.48
CA SER A 302 13.06 24.36 -8.04
C SER A 302 12.34 23.03 -7.80
N GLU A 303 12.60 22.37 -6.66
CA GLU A 303 11.93 21.11 -6.28
C GLU A 303 12.18 19.89 -7.20
N VAL A 304 13.33 19.82 -7.90
CA VAL A 304 13.73 18.62 -8.71
C VAL A 304 13.75 17.31 -7.92
N HIS A 305 14.00 17.39 -6.63
CA HIS A 305 14.12 16.24 -5.75
C HIS A 305 12.76 15.68 -5.33
N THR A 306 11.66 16.43 -5.43
CA THR A 306 10.31 15.97 -5.09
C THR A 306 9.43 15.90 -6.33
N ASP A 307 9.15 17.05 -6.92
CA ASP A 307 8.03 17.24 -7.85
C ASP A 307 8.48 17.05 -9.29
N PHE A 308 9.73 17.40 -9.60
CA PHE A 308 10.28 17.37 -10.96
C PHE A 308 11.30 16.25 -11.21
N ILE A 309 11.22 15.17 -10.43
CA ILE A 309 12.18 14.06 -10.50
C ILE A 309 12.14 13.33 -11.85
N PHE A 310 11.00 13.32 -12.54
CA PHE A 310 10.90 12.75 -13.89
C PHE A 310 11.67 13.59 -14.90
N SER A 311 11.41 14.90 -14.91
CA SER A 311 12.10 15.82 -15.83
C SER A 311 13.61 15.79 -15.58
N TYR A 312 14.04 15.74 -14.32
CA TYR A 312 15.45 15.54 -13.96
C TYR A 312 16.01 14.22 -14.49
N THR A 313 15.24 13.13 -14.36
CA THR A 313 15.65 11.80 -14.83
C THR A 313 15.87 11.78 -16.33
N ILE A 314 14.96 12.37 -17.11
CA ILE A 314 15.10 12.47 -18.57
C ILE A 314 16.32 13.30 -18.93
N TYR A 315 16.49 14.47 -18.33
CA TYR A 315 17.59 15.36 -18.68
C TYR A 315 18.96 14.76 -18.36
N THR A 316 19.08 14.08 -17.21
CA THR A 316 20.38 13.55 -16.72
C THR A 316 20.70 12.16 -17.28
N PHE A 317 19.71 11.26 -17.32
CA PHE A 317 19.89 9.84 -17.68
C PHE A 317 19.30 9.48 -19.05
N GLY A 318 18.63 10.42 -19.71
CA GLY A 318 18.01 10.24 -21.03
C GLY A 318 16.64 9.60 -20.99
N TRP A 319 15.95 9.68 -22.12
CA TRP A 319 14.61 9.11 -22.32
C TRP A 319 14.56 7.60 -22.07
N LEU A 320 15.58 6.83 -22.48
CA LEU A 320 15.60 5.38 -22.33
C LEU A 320 15.49 4.97 -20.85
N SER A 321 16.28 5.61 -19.98
CA SER A 321 16.28 5.33 -18.54
C SER A 321 14.92 5.64 -17.92
N ALA A 322 14.34 6.78 -18.29
CA ALA A 322 13.04 7.20 -17.78
C ALA A 322 11.92 6.24 -18.22
N ILE A 323 11.91 5.83 -19.50
CA ILE A 323 10.94 4.86 -20.04
C ILE A 323 11.02 3.52 -19.29
N ILE A 324 12.22 3.00 -19.05
CA ILE A 324 12.40 1.72 -18.35
C ILE A 324 11.85 1.80 -16.93
N VAL A 325 12.23 2.82 -16.17
CA VAL A 325 11.79 2.98 -14.77
C VAL A 325 10.28 3.15 -14.70
N PHE A 326 9.69 3.83 -15.67
CA PHE A 326 8.26 4.16 -15.66
C PHE A 326 7.42 2.98 -16.10
N ALA A 327 7.93 2.17 -17.04
CA ALA A 327 7.37 0.88 -17.36
C ALA A 327 7.36 -0.04 -16.13
N LEU A 328 8.39 0.00 -15.27
CA LEU A 328 8.41 -0.77 -14.01
C LEU A 328 7.34 -0.30 -13.02
N ILE A 329 7.15 1.01 -12.84
CA ILE A 329 6.07 1.55 -11.98
C ILE A 329 4.69 1.20 -12.54
N ALA A 330 4.48 1.38 -13.85
CA ALA A 330 3.24 1.01 -14.52
C ALA A 330 2.95 -0.50 -14.41
N TYR A 331 3.98 -1.34 -14.56
CA TYR A 331 3.88 -2.78 -14.36
C TYR A 331 3.52 -3.14 -12.92
N PHE A 332 4.14 -2.49 -11.92
CA PHE A 332 3.78 -2.66 -10.51
C PHE A 332 2.29 -2.33 -10.28
N ILE A 333 1.82 -1.17 -10.77
CA ILE A 333 0.43 -0.74 -10.65
C ILE A 333 -0.52 -1.74 -11.31
N TRP A 334 -0.24 -2.13 -12.55
CA TRP A 334 -1.03 -3.13 -13.27
C TRP A 334 -1.12 -4.45 -12.50
N ARG A 335 0.01 -4.91 -11.95
CA ARG A 335 0.10 -6.16 -11.20
C ARG A 335 -0.75 -6.14 -9.94
N ILE A 336 -0.73 -5.06 -9.16
CA ILE A 336 -1.52 -4.96 -7.93
C ILE A 336 -3.01 -4.82 -8.23
N ILE A 337 -3.40 -4.13 -9.31
CA ILE A 337 -4.80 -4.08 -9.78
C ILE A 337 -5.27 -5.48 -10.18
N SER A 338 -4.49 -6.18 -11.00
CA SER A 338 -4.78 -7.55 -11.45
C SER A 338 -4.91 -8.51 -10.25
N THR A 339 -4.02 -8.39 -9.27
CA THR A 339 -4.06 -9.21 -8.04
C THR A 339 -5.31 -8.91 -7.21
N GLY A 340 -5.68 -7.63 -7.07
CA GLY A 340 -6.87 -7.22 -6.32
C GLY A 340 -8.17 -7.69 -6.97
N MET A 341 -8.28 -7.58 -8.29
CA MET A 341 -9.48 -7.99 -9.03
C MET A 341 -9.77 -9.50 -8.95
N ASN A 342 -8.73 -10.32 -8.83
CA ASN A 342 -8.84 -11.78 -8.74
C ASN A 342 -8.93 -12.30 -7.29
N MET A 343 -9.25 -11.44 -6.33
CA MET A 343 -9.29 -11.79 -4.92
C MET A 343 -10.71 -12.07 -4.42
N ASP A 344 -10.89 -13.22 -3.75
CA ASP A 344 -12.19 -13.62 -3.20
C ASP A 344 -12.54 -12.87 -1.92
N TYR A 345 -11.55 -12.65 -1.05
CA TYR A 345 -11.77 -11.99 0.23
C TYR A 345 -12.03 -10.50 0.05
N SER A 346 -13.27 -10.08 0.30
CA SER A 346 -13.76 -8.72 -0.01
C SER A 346 -12.91 -7.61 0.61
N TYR A 347 -12.50 -7.74 1.88
CA TYR A 347 -11.65 -6.73 2.53
C TYR A 347 -10.27 -6.62 1.86
N GLY A 348 -9.62 -7.75 1.56
CA GLY A 348 -8.33 -7.78 0.87
C GLY A 348 -8.42 -7.20 -0.55
N ARG A 349 -9.52 -7.49 -1.26
CA ARG A 349 -9.82 -6.93 -2.58
C ARG A 349 -9.92 -5.40 -2.52
N LEU A 350 -10.78 -4.86 -1.66
CA LEU A 350 -10.97 -3.40 -1.55
C LEU A 350 -9.71 -2.69 -1.08
N LEU A 351 -8.96 -3.26 -0.13
CA LEU A 351 -7.70 -2.68 0.34
C LEU A 351 -6.67 -2.61 -0.79
N THR A 352 -6.51 -3.70 -1.55
CA THR A 352 -5.60 -3.75 -2.70
C THR A 352 -5.99 -2.71 -3.75
N ILE A 353 -7.28 -2.58 -4.06
CA ILE A 353 -7.78 -1.60 -5.04
C ILE A 353 -7.60 -0.16 -4.54
N GLY A 354 -7.85 0.13 -3.26
CA GLY A 354 -7.64 1.45 -2.69
C GLY A 354 -6.17 1.88 -2.72
N LEU A 355 -5.25 0.97 -2.36
CA LEU A 355 -3.81 1.24 -2.48
C LEU A 355 -3.38 1.39 -3.94
N ALA A 356 -3.91 0.56 -4.84
CA ALA A 356 -3.64 0.68 -6.27
C ALA A 356 -4.13 2.00 -6.87
N ALA A 357 -5.30 2.50 -6.44
CA ALA A 357 -5.79 3.82 -6.82
C ALA A 357 -4.86 4.93 -6.31
N THR A 358 -4.33 4.79 -5.09
CA THR A 358 -3.36 5.73 -4.52
C THR A 358 -2.12 5.85 -5.40
N PHE A 359 -1.43 4.72 -5.65
CA PHE A 359 -0.23 4.70 -6.49
C PHE A 359 -0.49 5.13 -7.94
N SER A 360 -1.62 4.71 -8.53
CA SER A 360 -1.99 5.09 -9.90
C SER A 360 -2.10 6.59 -10.06
N VAL A 361 -2.82 7.26 -9.14
CA VAL A 361 -3.09 8.69 -9.26
C VAL A 361 -1.82 9.50 -8.97
N GLN A 362 -1.01 9.08 -7.99
CA GLN A 362 0.30 9.70 -7.74
C GLN A 362 1.18 9.65 -8.99
N PHE A 363 1.30 8.47 -9.61
CA PHE A 363 2.09 8.29 -10.83
C PHE A 363 1.56 9.14 -11.99
N ILE A 364 0.25 9.16 -12.22
CA ILE A 364 -0.37 9.95 -13.30
C ILE A 364 -0.18 11.45 -13.06
N LEU A 365 -0.45 11.96 -11.85
CA LEU A 365 -0.28 13.37 -11.52
C LEU A 365 1.18 13.80 -11.71
N SER A 366 2.12 12.97 -11.27
CA SER A 366 3.56 13.24 -11.42
C SER A 366 3.96 13.32 -12.90
N ILE A 367 3.51 12.40 -13.74
CA ILE A 367 3.80 12.43 -15.19
C ILE A 367 3.20 13.67 -15.84
N LEU A 368 1.93 13.97 -15.53
CA LEU A 368 1.21 15.07 -16.16
C LEU A 368 1.87 16.43 -15.92
N ILE A 369 2.30 16.72 -14.69
CA ILE A 369 2.94 17.99 -14.38
C ILE A 369 4.37 18.07 -14.94
N ASN A 370 5.13 16.97 -14.88
CA ASN A 370 6.51 16.96 -15.39
C ASN A 370 6.58 17.10 -16.92
N LEU A 371 5.55 16.60 -17.64
CA LEU A 371 5.42 16.80 -19.09
C LEU A 371 4.78 18.15 -19.46
N GLY A 372 4.35 18.96 -18.49
CA GLY A 372 3.62 20.20 -18.75
C GLY A 372 2.24 19.98 -19.38
N LEU A 373 1.67 18.77 -19.28
CA LEU A 373 0.36 18.41 -19.85
C LEU A 373 -0.80 18.82 -18.95
N SER A 374 -0.53 19.24 -17.72
CA SER A 374 -1.56 19.59 -16.75
C SER A 374 -1.11 20.66 -15.77
N GLY A 375 -2.03 21.57 -15.44
CA GLY A 375 -1.90 22.48 -14.28
C GLY A 375 -2.30 21.83 -12.95
N LEU A 376 -2.52 20.50 -12.93
CA LEU A 376 -2.72 19.75 -11.70
C LEU A 376 -1.42 19.76 -10.87
N PRO A 377 -1.50 19.92 -9.54
CA PRO A 377 -0.33 19.88 -8.68
C PRO A 377 0.33 18.50 -8.72
N SER A 378 1.65 18.51 -8.63
CA SER A 378 2.50 17.35 -8.43
C SER A 378 2.07 16.58 -7.19
N SER A 379 2.24 15.27 -7.28
CA SER A 379 2.42 14.43 -6.12
C SER A 379 3.82 13.85 -6.20
N ALA A 380 4.33 13.35 -5.08
CA ALA A 380 5.53 12.53 -5.10
C ALA A 380 5.35 11.33 -6.05
N MET A 381 6.30 11.15 -6.95
CA MET A 381 6.47 9.99 -7.82
C MET A 381 6.75 8.74 -6.97
N PRO A 382 5.99 7.66 -7.16
CA PRO A 382 6.16 6.46 -6.35
C PRO A 382 7.58 5.89 -6.37
N PHE A 383 8.07 5.61 -5.17
CA PHE A 383 9.35 5.00 -4.84
C PHE A 383 10.59 5.81 -5.26
N MET A 384 10.45 7.01 -5.82
CA MET A 384 11.60 7.80 -6.31
C MET A 384 11.77 9.14 -5.60
N SER A 385 10.67 9.83 -5.31
CA SER A 385 10.73 11.22 -4.87
C SER A 385 11.27 11.35 -3.45
N PHE A 386 11.98 12.45 -3.20
CA PHE A 386 12.43 12.80 -1.88
C PHE A 386 11.22 13.10 -0.98
N GLY A 387 11.23 12.56 0.24
CA GLY A 387 10.14 12.72 1.18
C GLY A 387 10.17 11.59 2.20
N GLY A 388 10.65 11.90 3.41
CA GLY A 388 10.86 10.87 4.43
C GLY A 388 9.58 10.13 4.81
N SER A 389 8.49 10.86 5.06
CA SER A 389 7.18 10.27 5.34
C SER A 389 6.63 9.47 4.17
N HIS A 390 6.82 9.98 2.94
CA HIS A 390 6.30 9.37 1.73
C HIS A 390 6.93 8.00 1.45
N ILE A 391 8.27 7.91 1.41
CA ILE A 391 8.99 6.64 1.17
C ILE A 391 8.61 5.58 2.21
N LEU A 392 8.55 5.95 3.49
CA LEU A 392 8.16 5.03 4.55
C LEU A 392 6.74 4.50 4.36
N LEU A 393 5.79 5.37 3.99
CA LEU A 393 4.40 5.00 3.77
C LEU A 393 4.22 4.08 2.57
N GLU A 394 4.89 4.37 1.46
CA GLU A 394 4.84 3.50 0.29
C GLU A 394 5.39 2.11 0.58
N MET A 395 6.49 2.03 1.34
CA MET A 395 7.06 0.75 1.77
C MET A 395 6.13 0.00 2.73
N ILE A 396 5.44 0.69 3.64
CA ILE A 396 4.39 0.11 4.47
C ILE A 396 3.24 -0.42 3.60
N ALA A 397 2.78 0.37 2.62
CA ALA A 397 1.70 -0.01 1.70
C ALA A 397 2.07 -1.24 0.86
N VAL A 398 3.30 -1.31 0.35
CA VAL A 398 3.83 -2.51 -0.33
C VAL A 398 3.90 -3.68 0.65
N GLY A 399 4.31 -3.46 1.89
CA GLY A 399 4.28 -4.49 2.94
C GLY A 399 2.87 -5.05 3.16
N LEU A 400 1.84 -4.21 3.14
CA LEU A 400 0.43 -4.64 3.20
C LEU A 400 0.03 -5.44 1.95
N LEU A 401 0.40 -4.99 0.76
CA LEU A 401 0.12 -5.71 -0.50
C LEU A 401 0.76 -7.10 -0.50
N LEU A 402 2.01 -7.23 -0.05
CA LEU A 402 2.69 -8.51 0.11
C LEU A 402 2.04 -9.39 1.19
N SER A 403 1.60 -8.79 2.30
CA SER A 403 0.87 -9.46 3.37
C SER A 403 -0.46 -10.05 2.88
N ILE A 404 -1.15 -9.32 2.01
CA ILE A 404 -2.38 -9.76 1.33
C ILE A 404 -2.09 -10.93 0.41
N TYR A 405 -1.12 -10.78 -0.51
CA TYR A 405 -0.76 -11.83 -1.46
C TYR A 405 -0.38 -13.14 -0.78
N ARG A 406 0.41 -13.05 0.30
CA ARG A 406 0.86 -14.20 1.09
C ARG A 406 -0.30 -15.06 1.60
N ARG A 407 -1.44 -14.46 1.92
CA ARG A 407 -2.59 -15.10 2.57
C ARG A 407 -3.79 -15.29 1.64
N ARG A 408 -3.63 -15.02 0.33
CA ARG A 408 -4.74 -15.08 -0.63
C ARG A 408 -5.37 -16.47 -0.75
N ASN A 409 -4.58 -17.54 -0.60
CA ASN A 409 -5.06 -18.93 -0.69
C ASN A 409 -5.49 -19.51 0.67
N THR A 410 -5.14 -18.87 1.79
CA THR A 410 -5.47 -19.39 3.13
C THR A 410 -6.93 -19.13 3.50
N VAL A 411 -7.64 -18.30 2.73
CA VAL A 411 -9.05 -17.97 2.94
C VAL A 411 -9.99 -19.04 2.32
N GLN A 412 -9.46 -20.01 1.57
CA GLN A 412 -10.25 -20.88 0.69
C GLN A 412 -10.63 -22.28 1.21
N GLN A 413 -10.43 -22.65 2.47
CA GLN A 413 -10.86 -24.00 2.91
C GLN A 413 -11.80 -23.96 4.12
N PRO A 414 -13.13 -23.83 3.90
CA PRO A 414 -14.08 -24.66 4.60
C PRO A 414 -13.96 -26.10 4.09
N ILE A 415 -13.94 -27.02 5.05
CA ILE A 415 -13.77 -28.48 4.94
C ILE A 415 -14.60 -29.05 3.78
N ALA A 416 -13.93 -29.63 2.78
CA ALA A 416 -14.56 -30.61 1.91
C ALA A 416 -14.35 -31.97 2.58
N SER A 417 -15.40 -32.48 3.20
CA SER A 417 -15.52 -33.88 3.59
C SER A 417 -15.47 -34.74 2.32
N SER A 418 -14.44 -35.57 2.18
CA SER A 418 -14.38 -36.67 1.21
C SER A 418 -14.20 -37.97 1.93
#